data_AF-A0A3M1UQK9-F1
#
_entry.id   AF-A0A3M1UQK9-F1
#
_cell.length_a   1.000
_cell.length_b   1.000
_cell.length_c   1.000
_cell.angle_alpha   90.00
_cell.angle_beta   90.00
_cell.angle_gamma   90.00
#
_symmetry.space_group_name_H-M   'P 1'
#
loop_
_entity.id
_entity.type
_entity.pdbx_description
1 polymer ?
#
loop_
_entity_poly.entity_id
_entity_poly.type
_entity_poly.pdbx_seq_one_letter_code
_entity_poly.pdbx_strand_id
1 'polypeptide(L)'
;RLVYSTCTFAPEENEAVVQQALERYGAVLRILPVALALPNRRPGLTEWQGRHFAPELAHAVRILPGKGMEAFFLCLVEKCASLERNGGRKGRRRPGPVHGRRRRRREIDQNFRPAQIQNFVVSVANLSAL
;
A
#
# COMPACT_ATOMS: atom_id res chain seq x y z
N ARG A 1 -8.96 -2.19 6.51
CA ARG A 1 -7.74 -3.02 6.42
C ARG A 1 -7.35 -3.11 4.95
N LEU A 2 -6.07 -3.32 4.65
CA LEU A 2 -5.50 -3.41 3.31
C LEU A 2 -4.66 -4.67 3.23
N VAL A 3 -4.77 -5.43 2.15
CA VAL A 3 -3.82 -6.51 1.84
C VAL A 3 -2.88 -5.99 0.76
N TYR A 4 -1.58 -6.06 1.05
CA TYR A 4 -0.54 -5.89 0.05
C TYR A 4 -0.07 -7.28 -0.40
N SER A 5 0.02 -7.49 -1.71
CA SER A 5 0.33 -8.79 -2.29
C SER A 5 1.05 -8.69 -3.63
N THR A 6 1.98 -9.62 -3.86
CA THR A 6 2.78 -9.70 -5.08
C THR A 6 3.07 -11.18 -5.41
N CYS A 7 3.41 -11.48 -6.67
CA CYS A 7 3.83 -12.81 -7.13
C CYS A 7 5.35 -12.89 -7.41
N THR A 8 6.14 -12.13 -6.66
CA THR A 8 7.62 -12.04 -6.81
C THR A 8 8.32 -12.55 -5.56
N PHE A 9 9.52 -13.10 -5.72
CA PHE A 9 10.39 -13.47 -4.59
C PHE A 9 11.21 -12.29 -4.05
N ALA A 10 11.39 -11.24 -4.85
CA ALA A 10 12.32 -10.15 -4.59
C ALA A 10 11.92 -9.38 -3.30
N PRO A 11 12.77 -9.38 -2.25
CA PRO A 11 12.52 -8.60 -1.03
C PRO A 11 12.38 -7.10 -1.28
N GLU A 12 12.98 -6.58 -2.35
CA GLU A 12 12.90 -5.19 -2.79
C GLU A 12 11.48 -4.78 -3.23
N GLU A 13 10.73 -5.73 -3.78
CA GLU A 13 9.33 -5.54 -4.17
C GLU A 13 8.37 -5.95 -3.05
N ASN A 14 8.86 -6.51 -1.95
CA ASN A 14 8.04 -7.08 -0.88
C ASN A 14 8.26 -6.30 0.43
N GLU A 15 9.15 -6.77 1.30
CA GLU A 15 9.44 -6.17 2.60
C GLU A 15 9.94 -4.74 2.47
N ALA A 16 10.75 -4.42 1.46
CA ALA A 16 11.26 -3.07 1.30
C ALA A 16 10.15 -2.05 0.96
N VAL A 17 9.14 -2.45 0.18
CA VAL A 17 7.98 -1.58 -0.14
C VAL A 17 7.13 -1.37 1.11
N VAL A 18 6.87 -2.44 1.87
CA VAL A 18 6.10 -2.33 3.11
C VAL A 18 6.86 -1.53 4.17
N GLN A 19 8.17 -1.75 4.31
CA GLN A 19 9.05 -0.98 5.18
C GLN A 19 8.98 0.51 4.85
N GLN A 20 9.08 0.88 3.56
CA GLN A 20 8.98 2.27 3.14
C GLN A 20 7.61 2.89 3.50
N ALA A 21 6.53 2.11 3.41
CA ALA A 21 5.21 2.56 3.82
C ALA A 21 5.12 2.77 5.35
N LEU A 22 5.66 1.84 6.15
CA LEU A 22 5.74 1.99 7.60
C LEU A 22 6.55 3.22 8.00
N GLU A 23 7.70 3.47 7.38
CA GLU A 23 8.53 4.65 7.64
C GLU A 23 7.79 5.95 7.29
N ARG A 24 7.03 5.96 6.19
CA ARG A 24 6.30 7.14 5.72
C ARG A 24 5.08 7.48 6.57
N TYR A 25 4.35 6.47 7.04
CA TYR A 25 3.07 6.65 7.73
C TYR A 25 3.15 6.40 9.24
N GLY A 26 4.29 5.90 9.73
CA GLY A 26 4.57 5.70 11.15
C GLY A 26 3.48 4.90 11.87
N ALA A 27 3.15 5.33 13.08
CA ALA A 27 2.16 4.70 13.96
C ALA A 27 0.72 4.67 13.41
N VAL A 28 0.46 5.25 12.23
CA VAL A 28 -0.85 5.18 11.58
C VAL A 28 -1.09 3.83 10.93
N LEU A 29 -0.04 3.08 10.60
CA LEU A 29 -0.13 1.74 10.02
C LEU A 29 0.41 0.70 11.01
N ARG A 30 -0.22 -0.46 11.02
CA ARG A 30 0.24 -1.63 11.77
C ARG A 30 0.12 -2.88 10.92
N ILE A 31 1.12 -3.76 10.96
CA ILE A 31 1.04 -5.07 10.34
C ILE A 31 0.31 -6.02 11.29
N LEU A 32 -0.64 -6.78 10.75
CA LEU A 32 -1.36 -7.83 11.48
C LEU A 32 -0.89 -9.22 11.04
N PRO A 33 -0.90 -10.21 11.95
CA PRO A 33 -0.61 -11.60 11.60
C PRO A 33 -1.60 -12.14 10.57
N VAL A 34 -1.08 -12.78 9.54
CA VAL A 34 -1.87 -13.49 8.53
C VAL A 34 -1.90 -14.99 8.88
N ALA A 35 -3.08 -15.48 9.26
CA ALA A 35 -3.32 -16.90 9.50
C ALA A 35 -3.69 -17.60 8.19
N LEU A 36 -2.77 -18.39 7.65
CA LEU A 36 -3.00 -19.23 6.47
C LEU A 36 -2.54 -20.65 6.75
N ALA A 37 -3.42 -21.63 6.53
CA ALA A 37 -3.14 -23.04 6.68
C ALA A 37 -2.50 -23.59 5.38
N LEU A 38 -1.31 -23.09 5.05
CA LEU A 38 -0.52 -23.56 3.90
C LEU A 38 0.82 -24.14 4.37
N PRO A 39 1.21 -25.34 3.91
CA PRO A 39 2.41 -26.03 4.40
C PRO A 39 3.72 -25.37 3.92
N ASN A 40 3.68 -24.70 2.77
CA ASN A 40 4.82 -24.05 2.09
C ASN A 40 4.98 -22.57 2.45
N ARG A 41 4.41 -22.12 3.59
CA ARG A 41 4.54 -20.73 4.03
C ARG A 41 5.82 -20.49 4.84
N ARG A 42 6.38 -19.30 4.69
CA ARG A 42 7.48 -18.75 5.48
C ARG A 42 7.07 -17.37 6.00
N PRO A 43 7.59 -16.94 7.16
CA PRO A 43 7.41 -15.56 7.60
C PRO A 43 8.07 -14.58 6.61
N GLY A 44 7.63 -13.33 6.63
CA GLY A 44 8.33 -12.23 5.99
C GLY A 44 9.73 -12.05 6.59
N LEU A 45 10.61 -11.43 5.83
CA LEU A 45 11.99 -11.20 6.25
C LEU A 45 12.08 -10.01 7.22
N THR A 46 12.90 -10.16 8.25
CA THR A 46 13.29 -9.06 9.16
C THR A 46 14.70 -8.54 8.86
N GLU A 47 15.45 -9.24 8.01
CA GLU A 47 16.75 -8.83 7.52
C GLU A 47 17.00 -9.42 6.13
N TRP A 48 17.64 -8.65 5.25
CA TRP A 48 18.09 -9.12 3.95
C TRP A 48 19.27 -8.30 3.43
N GLN A 49 20.35 -8.96 2.99
CA GLN A 49 21.58 -8.34 2.50
C GLN A 49 22.14 -7.24 3.44
N GLY A 50 22.10 -7.45 4.76
CA GLY A 50 22.56 -6.50 5.75
C GLY A 50 21.63 -5.30 6.00
N ARG A 51 20.48 -5.24 5.32
CA ARG A 51 19.40 -4.29 5.64
C ARG A 51 18.45 -4.92 6.65
N HIS A 52 18.19 -4.22 7.74
CA HIS A 52 17.17 -4.59 8.72
C HIS A 52 15.80 -4.02 8.34
N PHE A 53 14.76 -4.81 8.57
CA PHE A 53 13.37 -4.43 8.40
C PHE A 53 12.65 -4.40 9.76
N ALA A 54 11.48 -3.78 9.81
CA ALA A 54 10.64 -3.76 11.00
C ALA A 54 10.36 -5.20 11.48
N PRO A 55 10.50 -5.52 12.78
CA PRO A 55 10.24 -6.86 13.32
C PRO A 55 8.82 -7.37 13.00
N GLU A 56 7.87 -6.45 12.88
CA GLU A 56 6.47 -6.72 12.55
C GLU A 56 6.30 -7.34 11.16
N LEU A 57 7.29 -7.21 10.25
CA LEU A 57 7.27 -7.89 8.95
C LEU A 57 7.34 -9.41 9.05
N ALA A 58 7.74 -9.96 10.20
CA ALA A 58 7.62 -11.40 10.46
C ALA A 58 6.15 -11.89 10.43
N HIS A 59 5.17 -10.99 10.56
CA HIS A 59 3.74 -11.29 10.42
C HIS A 59 3.26 -11.41 8.96
N ALA A 60 4.05 -10.89 8.01
CA ALA A 60 3.80 -11.12 6.59
C ALA A 60 4.08 -12.59 6.23
N VAL A 61 3.52 -13.03 5.11
CA VAL A 61 3.61 -14.42 4.65
C VAL A 61 4.21 -14.47 3.26
N ARG A 62 5.30 -15.24 3.14
CA ARG A 62 5.89 -15.71 1.88
C ARG A 62 5.39 -17.11 1.61
N ILE A 63 4.75 -17.33 0.48
CA ILE A 63 4.36 -18.65 -0.01
C ILE A 63 5.45 -19.08 -1.00
N LEU A 64 6.16 -20.15 -0.65
CA LEU A 64 7.18 -20.74 -1.51
C LEU A 64 6.51 -21.46 -2.69
N PRO A 65 7.17 -21.56 -3.86
CA PRO A 65 6.55 -22.15 -5.02
C PRO A 65 6.32 -23.65 -4.76
N GLY A 66 5.20 -24.17 -5.24
CA GLY A 66 4.79 -25.56 -5.09
C GLY A 66 4.44 -26.20 -6.42
N LYS A 67 3.95 -27.45 -6.38
CA LYS A 67 3.38 -28.09 -7.58
C LYS A 67 2.11 -27.35 -8.00
N GLY A 68 2.21 -26.48 -9.00
CA GLY A 68 1.10 -25.71 -9.55
C GLY A 68 0.81 -24.37 -8.85
N MET A 69 1.71 -23.88 -7.99
CA MET A 69 1.57 -22.57 -7.34
C MET A 69 2.87 -21.78 -7.46
N GLU A 70 2.76 -20.56 -7.95
CA GLU A 70 3.89 -19.62 -8.02
C GLU A 70 4.21 -19.03 -6.64
N ALA A 71 5.33 -18.31 -6.57
CA ALA A 71 5.67 -17.48 -5.43
C ALA A 71 4.52 -16.54 -5.08
N PHE A 72 4.31 -16.32 -3.79
CA PHE A 72 3.40 -15.25 -3.39
C PHE A 72 3.85 -14.56 -2.10
N PHE A 73 3.60 -13.27 -2.00
CA PHE A 73 3.79 -12.50 -0.78
C PHE A 73 2.47 -11.87 -0.34
N LEU A 74 2.24 -11.86 0.97
CA LEU A 74 1.03 -11.32 1.60
C LEU A 74 1.39 -10.52 2.85
N CYS A 75 0.90 -9.29 2.94
CA CYS A 75 1.01 -8.47 4.14
C CYS A 75 -0.34 -7.81 4.44
N LEU A 76 -0.91 -8.11 5.61
CA LEU A 76 -2.13 -7.49 6.09
C LEU A 76 -1.80 -6.24 6.90
N VAL A 77 -2.28 -5.08 6.44
CA VAL A 77 -2.04 -3.79 7.06
C VAL A 77 -3.35 -3.21 7.59
N GLU A 78 -3.32 -2.76 8.84
CA GLU A 78 -4.39 -2.03 9.49
C GLU A 78 -4.02 -0.55 9.60
N LYS A 79 -4.98 0.31 9.27
CA LYS A 79 -4.87 1.75 9.50
C LYS A 79 -5.47 2.05 10.88
N CYS A 80 -4.62 2.46 11.82
CA CYS A 80 -5.00 2.69 13.21
C CYS A 80 -5.56 4.10 13.47
N ALA A 81 -5.20 5.10 12.66
CA ALA A 81 -5.65 6.47 12.82
C ALA A 81 -5.92 7.15 11.47
N SER A 82 -6.67 8.26 11.48
CA SER A 82 -6.75 9.12 10.31
C SER A 82 -5.58 10.11 10.33
N LEU A 83 -4.89 10.27 9.20
CA LEU A 83 -3.94 11.35 9.04
C LEU A 83 -4.69 12.68 9.00
N GLU A 84 -4.18 13.68 9.72
CA GLU A 84 -4.67 15.05 9.60
C GLU A 84 -4.53 15.51 8.14
N ARG A 85 -5.66 15.83 7.52
CA ARG A 85 -5.67 16.25 6.11
C ARG A 85 -5.28 17.71 6.05
N ASN A 86 -3.97 18.00 6.00
CA ASN A 86 -3.46 19.36 5.83
C ASN A 86 -3.77 19.86 4.41
N GLY A 87 -4.99 20.39 4.24
CA GLY A 87 -5.55 20.76 2.94
C GLY A 87 -7.02 21.13 3.08
N GLY A 88 -7.26 22.43 3.20
CA GLY A 88 -8.56 23.01 3.50
C GLY A 88 -9.70 22.46 2.63
N ARG A 89 -10.68 21.84 3.30
CA ARG A 89 -12.05 22.03 2.85
C ARG A 89 -12.39 23.49 3.18
N LYS A 90 -12.09 24.43 2.28
CA LYS A 90 -12.99 25.59 2.18
C LYS A 90 -14.37 24.94 2.03
N GLY A 91 -15.20 25.08 3.06
CA GLY A 91 -16.54 24.50 3.04
C GLY A 91 -17.18 24.83 1.71
N ARG A 92 -18.04 23.94 1.19
CA ARG A 92 -18.96 24.30 0.11
C ARG A 92 -19.77 25.51 0.60
N ARG A 93 -19.25 26.73 0.39
CA ARG A 93 -20.09 27.91 0.29
C ARG A 93 -20.92 27.63 -0.95
N ARG A 94 -22.24 27.59 -0.77
CA ARG A 94 -23.19 27.49 -1.87
C ARG A 94 -22.73 28.46 -2.97
N PRO A 95 -22.62 28.03 -4.24
CA PRO A 95 -22.30 28.96 -5.30
C PRO A 95 -23.40 30.04 -5.33
N GLY A 96 -23.02 31.29 -5.08
CA GLY A 96 -23.86 32.44 -5.41
C GLY A 96 -24.02 32.56 -6.93
N PRO A 97 -25.03 33.29 -7.42
CA PRO A 97 -25.37 33.32 -8.84
C PRO A 97 -24.17 33.75 -9.70
N VAL A 98 -23.83 32.91 -10.66
CA VAL A 98 -22.70 33.09 -11.59
C VAL A 98 -23.08 34.10 -12.66
N HIS A 99 -22.56 35.33 -12.56
CA HIS A 99 -22.52 36.25 -13.70
C HIS A 99 -21.22 36.06 -14.48
N GLY A 100 -21.36 35.51 -15.68
CA GLY A 100 -20.25 35.10 -16.53
C GLY A 100 -19.39 36.25 -17.04
N ARG A 101 -18.07 36.06 -17.02
CA ARG A 101 -17.13 36.69 -17.97
C ARG A 101 -16.05 35.69 -18.34
N ARG A 102 -16.04 35.29 -19.61
CA ARG A 102 -15.01 34.46 -20.27
C ARG A 102 -13.62 35.06 -20.07
N ARG A 103 -12.66 34.28 -19.60
CA ARG A 103 -11.23 34.49 -19.91
C ARG A 103 -10.55 33.16 -20.21
N ARG A 104 -9.95 33.11 -21.40
CA ARG A 104 -9.11 32.01 -21.91
C ARG A 104 -7.95 31.77 -20.94
N ARG A 105 -7.68 30.52 -20.59
CA ARG A 105 -6.46 30.14 -19.87
C ARG A 105 -5.65 29.22 -20.78
N ARG A 106 -4.40 29.65 -21.01
CA ARG A 106 -3.39 29.04 -21.88
C ARG A 106 -2.96 27.68 -21.34
N GLU A 107 -2.49 26.84 -22.26
CA GLU A 107 -1.84 25.55 -22.06
C GLU A 107 -0.92 25.51 -20.85
N ILE A 108 -0.98 24.38 -20.13
CA ILE A 108 0.05 23.99 -19.17
C ILE A 108 0.64 22.67 -19.69
N ASP A 109 1.96 22.72 -19.80
CA ASP A 109 2.92 21.78 -20.36
C ASP A 109 2.74 20.32 -19.90
N GLN A 110 2.92 19.38 -20.84
CA GLN A 110 2.61 17.93 -20.72
C GLN A 110 3.78 17.06 -20.22
N ASN A 111 4.84 17.64 -19.65
CA ASN A 111 6.04 16.87 -19.30
C ASN A 111 6.19 16.55 -17.80
N PHE A 112 5.29 15.71 -17.28
CA PHE A 112 5.56 14.96 -16.05
C PHE A 112 5.41 13.47 -16.34
N ARG A 113 6.55 12.75 -16.42
CA ARG A 113 6.60 11.29 -16.55
C ARG A 113 6.60 10.67 -15.15
N PRO A 114 5.50 10.08 -14.67
CA PRO A 114 5.57 9.20 -13.50
C PRO A 114 6.23 7.89 -13.94
N ALA A 115 7.37 7.56 -13.35
CA ALA A 115 7.92 6.22 -13.40
C ALA A 115 6.83 5.23 -12.99
N GLN A 116 6.62 4.22 -13.85
CA GLN A 116 5.66 3.15 -13.72
C GLN A 116 5.80 2.44 -12.37
N ILE A 117 4.92 2.79 -11.42
CA ILE A 117 4.48 1.85 -10.38
C ILE A 117 3.32 1.09 -11.03
N GLN A 118 3.67 0.14 -11.90
CA GLN A 118 2.69 -0.78 -12.47
C GLN A 118 2.42 -1.90 -11.46
N ASN A 119 1.13 -2.12 -11.22
CA ASN A 119 0.51 -3.25 -10.53
C ASN A 119 0.56 -3.24 -9.00
N PHE A 120 0.02 -2.17 -8.41
CA PHE A 120 -0.55 -2.22 -7.07
C PHE A 120 -1.87 -3.02 -7.13
N VAL A 121 -1.81 -4.36 -6.98
CA VAL A 121 -3.03 -5.16 -6.77
C VAL A 121 -3.53 -4.87 -5.36
N VAL A 122 -4.31 -3.80 -5.22
CA VAL A 122 -5.10 -3.51 -4.02
C VAL A 122 -6.32 -4.41 -4.05
N SER A 123 -6.18 -5.65 -3.56
CA SER A 123 -7.36 -6.44 -3.23
C SER A 123 -7.88 -5.96 -1.87
N VAL A 124 -8.93 -5.13 -1.90
CA VAL A 124 -9.70 -4.77 -0.71
C VAL A 124 -10.51 -6.00 -0.30
N ALA A 125 -9.89 -6.96 0.40
CA ALA A 125 -10.63 -8.03 1.04
C ALA A 125 -11.33 -7.47 2.28
N ASN A 126 -12.62 -7.15 2.13
CA ASN A 126 -13.50 -6.76 3.23
C ASN A 126 -13.84 -8.01 4.05
N LEU A 127 -12.97 -8.38 5.01
CA LEU A 127 -13.21 -9.52 5.90
C LEU A 127 -14.10 -9.09 7.07
N SER A 128 -15.38 -8.94 6.78
CA SER A 128 -16.46 -8.80 7.76
C SER A 128 -17.66 -9.60 7.27
N ALA A 129 -17.57 -10.92 7.38
CA ALA A 129 -18.68 -11.89 7.37
C ALA A 129 -18.10 -13.28 7.70
N LEU A 130 -17.97 -13.56 8.99
CA LEU A 130 -18.21 -14.91 9.53
C LEU A 130 -19.63 -14.89 10.10
#